data_AF-A0A248SLH9-F1
#
_entry.id   AF-A0A248SLH9-F1
#
_cell.length_a   1.000
_cell.length_b   1.000
_cell.length_c   1.000
_cell.angle_alpha   90.00
_cell.angle_beta   90.00
_cell.angle_gamma   90.00
#
_symmetry.space_group_name_H-M   'P 1'
#
loop_
_entity.id
_entity.type
_entity.pdbx_description
1 polymer ?
#
loop_
_entity_poly.entity_id
_entity_poly.type
_entity_poly.pdbx_seq_one_letter_code
_entity_poly.pdbx_strand_id
1 'polypeptide(L)'
;TGATFVFILTYLHILRGLNYSYLYLPSSWVSGLIIFLISIVTAFMGYVLPWGQMSFWGATVITNLLYFIPGLVSWICGGYTISDPTLKRFFVLHFIFPFIALCIVFIHIFFLHLQGSSNPLGYDTALKIPFYPSLLCLDIKGFNNVLVIFLLQSLFGILPLSHPDNA
;
A
#
# COMPACT_ATOMS: atom_id res chain seq x y z
N THR A 1 1.39 4.23 12.51
CA THR A 1 -0.02 4.65 12.39
C THR A 1 -0.45 4.96 10.96
N GLY A 2 0.15 5.94 10.27
CA GLY A 2 -0.27 6.29 8.90
C GLY A 2 -0.22 5.12 7.91
N ALA A 3 0.94 4.42 7.84
CA ALA A 3 1.09 3.22 7.01
C ALA A 3 0.01 2.16 7.31
N THR A 4 -0.34 1.95 8.58
CA THR A 4 -1.39 1.00 8.98
C THR A 4 -2.74 1.34 8.36
N PHE A 5 -3.13 2.62 8.36
CA PHE A 5 -4.39 3.05 7.74
C PHE A 5 -4.38 2.87 6.22
N VAL A 6 -3.24 3.12 5.56
CA VAL A 6 -3.09 2.83 4.12
C VAL A 6 -3.38 1.36 3.83
N PHE A 7 -2.83 0.43 4.61
CA PHE A 7 -3.11 -1.01 4.42
C PHE A 7 -4.55 -1.38 4.75
N ILE A 8 -5.15 -0.84 5.82
CA ILE A 8 -6.57 -1.09 6.14
C ILE A 8 -7.47 -0.68 4.97
N LEU A 9 -7.28 0.54 4.45
CA LEU A 9 -8.07 1.04 3.30
C LEU A 9 -7.80 0.22 2.04
N THR A 10 -6.56 -0.19 1.81
CA THR A 10 -6.18 -1.03 0.67
C THR A 10 -6.83 -2.40 0.76
N TYR A 11 -6.87 -3.03 1.94
CA TYR A 11 -7.55 -4.32 2.13
C TYR A 11 -9.07 -4.19 1.92
N LEU A 12 -9.70 -3.13 2.44
CA LEU A 12 -11.12 -2.87 2.17
C LEU A 12 -11.38 -2.67 0.66
N HIS A 13 -10.47 -1.97 -0.03
CA HIS A 13 -10.55 -1.77 -1.47
C HIS A 13 -10.41 -3.08 -2.26
N ILE A 14 -9.45 -3.94 -1.88
CA ILE A 14 -9.26 -5.28 -2.47
C ILE A 14 -10.49 -6.16 -2.24
N LEU A 15 -11.04 -6.17 -1.02
CA LEU A 15 -12.26 -6.93 -0.68
C LEU A 15 -13.45 -6.49 -1.53
N ARG A 16 -13.65 -5.17 -1.70
CA ARG A 16 -14.65 -4.64 -2.63
C ARG A 16 -14.39 -5.12 -4.06
N GLY A 17 -13.12 -5.12 -4.48
CA GLY A 17 -12.71 -5.58 -5.81
C GLY A 17 -13.05 -7.04 -6.08
N LEU A 18 -12.74 -7.93 -5.14
CA LEU A 18 -13.05 -9.36 -5.21
C LEU A 18 -14.55 -9.62 -5.31
N ASN A 19 -15.37 -8.85 -4.60
CA ASN A 19 -16.81 -9.05 -4.59
C ASN A 19 -17.52 -8.50 -5.84
N TYR A 20 -17.03 -7.41 -6.44
CA TYR A 20 -17.83 -6.64 -7.42
C TYR A 20 -17.13 -6.25 -8.73
N SER A 21 -15.81 -6.32 -8.86
CA SER A 21 -15.15 -5.72 -10.04
C SER A 21 -13.97 -6.46 -10.64
N TYR A 22 -13.32 -7.40 -9.95
CA TYR A 22 -12.06 -7.95 -10.46
C TYR A 22 -12.21 -8.63 -11.84
N LEU A 23 -13.31 -9.32 -12.09
CA LEU A 23 -13.63 -9.93 -13.39
C LEU A 23 -14.05 -8.88 -14.45
N TYR A 24 -14.75 -7.83 -14.03
CA TYR A 24 -15.26 -6.78 -14.93
C TYR A 24 -14.17 -5.78 -15.35
N LEU A 25 -13.22 -5.49 -14.45
CA LEU A 25 -12.13 -4.53 -14.64
C LEU A 25 -10.75 -5.21 -14.52
N PRO A 26 -10.40 -6.17 -15.40
CA PRO A 26 -9.19 -6.95 -15.25
C PRO A 26 -7.91 -6.09 -15.31
N SER A 27 -7.85 -5.07 -16.18
CA SER A 27 -6.68 -4.17 -16.28
C SER A 27 -6.52 -3.28 -15.04
N SER A 28 -7.64 -2.76 -14.52
CA SER A 28 -7.63 -2.00 -13.26
C SER A 28 -7.24 -2.91 -12.10
N TRP A 29 -7.75 -4.14 -12.06
CA TRP A 29 -7.40 -5.13 -11.04
C TRP A 29 -5.90 -5.46 -11.03
N VAL A 30 -5.30 -5.78 -12.19
CA VAL A 30 -3.87 -6.10 -12.29
C VAL A 30 -3.00 -4.91 -11.88
N SER A 31 -3.33 -3.70 -12.35
CA SER A 31 -2.61 -2.49 -11.91
C SER A 31 -2.76 -2.23 -10.40
N GLY A 32 -3.93 -2.53 -9.82
CA GLY A 32 -4.15 -2.47 -8.37
C GLY A 32 -3.28 -3.46 -7.59
N LEU A 33 -3.12 -4.69 -8.08
CA LEU A 33 -2.20 -5.67 -7.50
C LEU A 33 -0.74 -5.20 -7.54
N ILE A 34 -0.32 -4.52 -8.62
CA ILE A 34 1.03 -3.93 -8.72
C ILE A 34 1.21 -2.82 -7.68
N ILE A 35 0.21 -1.93 -7.51
CA ILE A 35 0.23 -0.88 -6.47
C ILE A 35 0.35 -1.51 -5.08
N PHE A 36 -0.41 -2.58 -4.82
CA PHE A 36 -0.36 -3.30 -3.56
C PHE A 36 1.03 -3.88 -3.27
N LEU A 37 1.64 -4.55 -4.25
CA LEU A 37 2.99 -5.10 -4.12
C LEU A 37 4.04 -4.01 -3.84
N ILE A 38 4.02 -2.90 -4.59
CA ILE A 38 4.95 -1.79 -4.36
C ILE A 38 4.73 -1.17 -2.97
N SER A 39 3.48 -1.07 -2.51
CA SER A 39 3.15 -0.57 -1.18
C SER A 39 3.71 -1.46 -0.08
N ILE A 40 3.64 -2.80 -0.23
CA ILE A 40 4.27 -3.75 0.70
C ILE A 40 5.77 -3.52 0.78
N VAL A 41 6.46 -3.47 -0.36
CA VAL A 41 7.92 -3.30 -0.39
C VAL A 41 8.32 -1.94 0.18
N THR A 42 7.59 -0.88 -0.15
CA THR A 42 7.81 0.47 0.39
C THR A 42 7.65 0.50 1.90
N ALA A 43 6.58 -0.09 2.43
CA ALA A 43 6.32 -0.12 3.86
C ALA A 43 7.36 -0.97 4.62
N PHE A 44 7.76 -2.11 4.05
CA PHE A 44 8.83 -2.94 4.60
C PHE A 44 10.15 -2.16 4.71
N MET A 45 10.60 -1.52 3.63
CA MET A 45 11.83 -0.73 3.68
C MET A 45 11.73 0.43 4.67
N GLY A 46 10.57 1.10 4.74
CA GLY A 46 10.31 2.15 5.72
C GLY A 46 10.37 1.64 7.17
N TYR A 47 9.87 0.43 7.42
CA TYR A 47 9.94 -0.23 8.71
C TYR A 47 11.38 -0.56 9.14
N VAL A 48 12.32 -0.72 8.19
CA VAL A 48 13.73 -0.98 8.50
C VAL A 48 14.47 0.30 8.93
N LEU A 49 14.01 1.48 8.51
CA LEU A 49 14.74 2.76 8.71
C LEU A 49 15.00 3.17 10.17
N PRO A 50 14.10 2.95 11.14
CA PRO A 50 14.37 3.25 12.55
C PRO A 50 15.52 2.44 13.15
N TRP A 51 15.90 1.33 12.49
CA TRP A 51 17.02 0.48 12.87
C TRP A 51 16.92 -0.13 14.29
N GLY A 52 15.69 -0.42 14.73
CA GLY A 52 15.41 -1.16 15.96
C GLY A 52 15.64 -2.69 15.82
N GLN A 53 15.38 -3.45 16.89
CA GLN A 53 15.58 -4.91 16.87
C GLN A 53 14.69 -5.58 15.84
N MET A 54 13.39 -5.25 15.83
CA MET A 54 12.47 -5.82 14.85
C MET A 54 12.75 -5.35 13.42
N SER A 55 13.23 -4.12 13.23
CA SER A 55 13.71 -3.63 11.94
C SER A 55 14.85 -4.50 11.42
N PHE A 56 15.89 -4.72 12.24
CA PHE A 56 17.07 -5.48 11.83
C PHE A 56 16.76 -6.96 11.57
N TRP A 57 16.06 -7.62 12.50
CA TRP A 57 15.70 -9.02 12.36
C TRP A 57 14.66 -9.24 11.26
N GLY A 58 13.69 -8.35 11.15
CA GLY A 58 12.72 -8.35 10.06
C GLY A 58 13.41 -8.21 8.70
N ALA A 59 14.36 -7.29 8.57
CA ALA A 59 15.17 -7.14 7.36
C ALA A 59 15.89 -8.46 7.04
N THR A 60 16.61 -9.01 8.00
CA THR A 60 17.39 -10.24 7.85
C THR A 60 16.54 -11.42 7.39
N VAL A 61 15.41 -11.69 8.06
CA VAL A 61 14.54 -12.82 7.72
C VAL A 61 13.90 -12.64 6.35
N ILE A 62 13.34 -11.46 6.06
CA ILE A 62 12.61 -11.22 4.81
C ILE A 62 13.56 -11.22 3.61
N THR A 63 14.74 -10.61 3.70
CA THR A 63 15.71 -10.67 2.58
C THR A 63 16.22 -12.08 2.34
N ASN A 64 16.39 -12.88 3.40
CA ASN A 64 16.86 -14.26 3.28
C ASN A 64 15.83 -15.22 2.66
N LEU A 65 14.56 -14.83 2.52
CA LEU A 65 13.60 -15.60 1.71
C LEU A 65 14.05 -15.73 0.25
N LEU A 66 14.93 -14.84 -0.22
CA LEU A 66 15.50 -14.84 -1.57
C LEU A 66 16.80 -15.63 -1.71
N TYR A 67 17.25 -16.32 -0.65
CA TYR A 67 18.53 -17.05 -0.63
C TYR A 67 18.65 -18.12 -1.73
N PHE A 68 17.54 -18.69 -2.18
CA PHE A 68 17.53 -19.68 -3.25
C PHE A 68 18.02 -19.14 -4.61
N ILE A 69 18.10 -17.81 -4.79
CA ILE A 69 18.66 -17.18 -5.99
C ILE A 69 20.13 -16.79 -5.70
N PRO A 70 21.11 -17.45 -6.35
CA PRO A 70 22.52 -17.22 -6.06
C PRO A 70 22.94 -15.75 -6.20
N GLY A 71 23.59 -15.20 -5.17
CA GLY A 71 24.12 -13.83 -5.17
C GLY A 71 23.09 -12.70 -5.01
N LEU A 72 21.78 -13.00 -5.00
CA LEU A 72 20.74 -11.96 -4.92
C LEU A 72 20.72 -11.29 -3.54
N VAL A 73 20.80 -12.06 -2.46
CA VAL A 73 20.81 -11.51 -1.09
C VAL A 73 22.00 -10.58 -0.88
N SER A 74 23.21 -11.01 -1.26
CA SER A 74 24.41 -10.19 -1.09
C SER A 74 24.39 -8.94 -1.96
N TRP A 75 23.79 -9.02 -3.16
CA TRP A 75 23.58 -7.87 -4.03
C TRP A 75 22.61 -6.85 -3.43
N ILE A 76 21.46 -7.30 -2.90
CA ILE A 76 20.48 -6.43 -2.22
C ILE A 76 21.13 -5.74 -1.02
N CYS A 77 21.76 -6.53 -0.14
CA CYS A 77 22.36 -6.06 1.10
C CYS A 77 23.59 -5.17 0.88
N GLY A 78 24.30 -5.35 -0.24
CA GLY A 78 25.60 -4.69 -0.46
C GLY A 78 26.73 -5.31 0.37
N GLY A 79 26.56 -6.57 0.77
CA GLY A 79 27.43 -7.31 1.69
C GLY A 79 26.79 -8.66 2.05
N TYR A 80 27.45 -9.48 2.88
CA TYR A 80 26.92 -10.79 3.27
C TYR A 80 25.85 -10.72 4.37
N THR A 81 25.72 -9.59 5.05
CA THR A 81 24.79 -9.36 6.14
C THR A 81 24.12 -7.99 6.01
N ILE A 82 22.97 -7.83 6.67
CA ILE A 82 22.30 -6.55 6.81
C ILE A 82 23.20 -5.59 7.57
N SER A 83 23.51 -4.44 6.97
CA SER A 83 24.47 -3.47 7.48
C SER A 83 24.20 -2.06 6.93
N ASP A 84 25.04 -1.08 7.24
CA ASP A 84 24.90 0.32 6.81
C ASP A 84 24.69 0.50 5.28
N PRO A 85 25.38 -0.22 4.38
CA PRO A 85 25.08 -0.20 2.95
C PRO A 85 23.63 -0.56 2.62
N THR A 86 23.05 -1.54 3.33
CA THR A 86 21.65 -1.96 3.16
C THR A 86 20.71 -0.82 3.56
N LEU A 87 20.93 -0.23 4.73
CA LEU A 87 20.08 0.84 5.28
C LEU A 87 20.03 2.05 4.34
N LYS A 88 21.19 2.49 3.83
CA LYS A 88 21.28 3.62 2.90
C LYS A 88 20.54 3.35 1.59
N ARG A 89 20.61 2.14 1.06
CA ARG A 89 19.88 1.74 -0.15
C ARG A 89 18.37 1.69 0.10
N PHE A 90 17.97 1.11 1.23
CA PHE A 90 16.55 1.02 1.61
C PHE A 90 15.95 2.40 1.82
N PHE A 91 16.70 3.36 2.38
CA PHE A 91 16.26 4.75 2.48
C PHE A 91 15.98 5.36 1.09
N VAL A 92 16.91 5.23 0.15
CA VAL A 92 16.74 5.76 -1.22
C VAL A 92 15.55 5.10 -1.92
N LEU A 93 15.42 3.78 -1.83
CA LEU A 93 14.32 3.05 -2.47
C LEU A 93 12.97 3.36 -1.81
N HIS A 94 12.91 3.47 -0.48
CA HIS A 94 11.72 3.89 0.27
C HIS A 94 11.27 5.30 -0.12
N PHE A 95 12.21 6.20 -0.44
CA PHE A 95 11.89 7.53 -0.93
C PHE A 95 11.35 7.50 -2.37
N ILE A 96 11.92 6.70 -3.26
CA ILE A 96 11.56 6.67 -4.69
C ILE A 96 10.25 5.92 -4.96
N PHE A 97 10.02 4.78 -4.31
CA PHE A 97 8.86 3.92 -4.61
C PHE A 97 7.48 4.57 -4.43
N PRO A 98 7.22 5.46 -3.45
CA PRO A 98 5.99 6.22 -3.38
C PRO A 98 5.66 7.00 -4.66
N PHE A 99 6.68 7.58 -5.32
CA PHE A 99 6.49 8.32 -6.58
C PHE A 99 6.21 7.38 -7.75
N ILE A 100 6.87 6.22 -7.78
CA ILE A 100 6.56 5.16 -8.77
C ILE A 100 5.12 4.68 -8.58
N ALA A 101 4.70 4.41 -7.34
CA ALA A 101 3.33 4.02 -7.01
C ALA A 101 2.32 5.09 -7.45
N LEU A 102 2.63 6.38 -7.26
CA LEU A 102 1.77 7.48 -7.73
C LEU A 102 1.58 7.47 -9.25
N CYS A 103 2.64 7.24 -10.03
CA CYS A 103 2.53 7.09 -11.48
C CYS A 103 1.60 5.91 -11.85
N ILE A 104 1.69 4.80 -11.13
CA ILE A 104 0.85 3.62 -11.39
C ILE A 104 -0.60 3.88 -10.95
N VAL A 105 -0.84 4.69 -9.92
CA VAL A 105 -2.20 5.13 -9.53
C VAL A 105 -2.88 5.88 -10.68
N PHE A 106 -2.16 6.75 -11.41
CA PHE A 106 -2.73 7.38 -12.60
C PHE A 106 -3.07 6.38 -13.70
N ILE A 107 -2.22 5.38 -13.92
CA ILE A 107 -2.49 4.29 -14.89
C ILE A 107 -3.70 3.46 -14.44
N HIS A 108 -3.81 3.16 -13.14
CA HIS A 108 -4.91 2.42 -12.55
C HIS A 108 -6.25 3.15 -12.72
N ILE A 109 -6.26 4.45 -12.46
CA ILE A 109 -7.42 5.34 -12.68
C ILE A 109 -7.74 5.44 -14.16
N PHE A 110 -6.74 5.56 -15.03
CA PHE A 110 -6.93 5.57 -16.48
C PHE A 110 -7.66 4.31 -16.96
N PHE A 111 -7.23 3.12 -16.53
CA PHE A 111 -7.94 1.88 -16.84
C PHE A 111 -9.37 1.89 -16.30
N LEU A 112 -9.59 2.38 -15.07
CA LEU A 112 -10.95 2.51 -14.52
C LEU A 112 -11.84 3.41 -15.41
N HIS A 113 -11.29 4.50 -15.97
CA HIS A 113 -12.06 5.41 -16.83
C HIS A 113 -12.43 4.81 -18.20
N LEU A 114 -11.70 3.82 -18.71
CA LEU A 114 -12.01 3.20 -19.99
C LEU A 114 -13.31 2.39 -19.94
N GLN A 115 -13.55 1.65 -18.86
CA GLN A 115 -14.77 0.84 -18.69
C GLN A 115 -15.82 1.50 -17.79
N GLY A 116 -15.40 2.36 -16.85
CA GLY A 116 -16.24 2.91 -15.80
C GLY A 116 -16.35 2.00 -14.57
N SER A 117 -16.82 2.57 -13.46
CA SER A 117 -16.97 1.85 -12.19
C SER A 117 -18.06 0.79 -12.24
N SER A 118 -17.83 -0.34 -11.57
CA SER A 118 -18.90 -1.31 -11.29
C SER A 118 -19.80 -0.85 -10.15
N ASN A 119 -20.99 -1.44 -10.03
CA ASN A 119 -21.96 -1.17 -8.98
C ASN A 119 -22.35 -2.47 -8.23
N PRO A 120 -22.97 -2.38 -7.03
CA PRO A 120 -23.28 -3.55 -6.20
C PRO A 120 -24.23 -4.56 -6.84
N LEU A 121 -25.01 -4.17 -7.85
CA LEU A 121 -25.93 -5.07 -8.54
C LEU A 121 -25.20 -5.95 -9.58
N GLY A 122 -23.96 -5.62 -9.95
CA GLY A 122 -23.11 -6.45 -10.80
C GLY A 122 -23.44 -6.41 -12.30
N TYR A 123 -24.41 -5.59 -12.73
CA TYR A 123 -24.76 -5.38 -14.14
C TYR A 123 -24.78 -3.90 -14.51
N ASP A 124 -24.58 -3.59 -15.79
CA ASP A 124 -24.58 -2.20 -16.27
C ASP A 124 -26.00 -1.61 -16.25
N THR A 125 -26.10 -0.33 -15.87
CA THR A 125 -27.37 0.39 -15.78
C THR A 125 -27.25 1.74 -16.46
N ALA A 126 -28.32 2.18 -17.12
CA ALA A 126 -28.38 3.52 -17.73
C ALA A 126 -28.44 4.66 -16.69
N LEU A 127 -28.61 4.33 -15.40
CA LEU A 127 -28.77 5.29 -14.31
C LEU A 127 -27.42 5.80 -13.81
N LYS A 128 -26.81 6.71 -14.57
CA LYS A 128 -25.56 7.39 -14.18
C LYS A 128 -25.84 8.77 -13.59
N ILE A 129 -25.14 9.09 -12.51
CA ILE A 129 -25.14 10.43 -11.89
C ILE A 129 -23.78 11.10 -12.10
N PRO A 130 -23.72 12.45 -12.20
CA PRO A 130 -22.45 13.15 -12.33
C PRO A 130 -21.63 13.04 -11.05
N PHE A 131 -20.31 12.91 -11.19
CA PHE A 131 -19.38 12.82 -10.05
C PHE A 131 -19.48 14.05 -9.12
N TYR A 132 -19.49 15.25 -9.72
CA TYR A 132 -19.76 16.49 -9.00
C TYR A 132 -21.23 16.88 -9.15
N PRO A 133 -21.94 17.26 -8.07
CA PRO A 133 -21.46 17.35 -6.68
C PRO A 133 -21.66 16.06 -5.87
N SER A 134 -22.37 15.07 -6.42
CA SER A 134 -22.93 13.96 -5.64
C SER A 134 -21.88 13.05 -5.01
N LEU A 135 -21.05 12.39 -5.82
CA LEU A 135 -20.01 11.47 -5.33
C LEU A 135 -18.91 12.22 -4.59
N LEU A 136 -18.53 13.43 -5.03
CA LEU A 136 -17.53 14.23 -4.33
C LEU A 136 -17.94 14.54 -2.88
N CYS A 137 -19.22 14.85 -2.64
CA CYS A 137 -19.72 15.11 -1.29
C CYS A 137 -19.62 13.85 -0.39
N LEU A 138 -19.90 12.67 -0.96
CA LEU A 138 -19.75 11.40 -0.26
C LEU A 138 -18.28 11.09 0.05
N ASP A 139 -17.37 11.37 -0.89
CA ASP A 139 -15.92 11.19 -0.71
C ASP A 139 -15.39 12.09 0.41
N ILE A 140 -15.80 13.37 0.45
CA ILE A 140 -15.41 14.31 1.52
C ILE A 140 -15.91 13.81 2.88
N LYS A 141 -17.16 13.33 2.96
CA LYS A 141 -17.71 12.76 4.21
C LYS A 141 -16.95 11.51 4.64
N GLY A 142 -16.64 10.62 3.69
CA GLY A 142 -15.86 9.41 3.95
C GLY A 142 -14.44 9.74 4.44
N PHE A 143 -13.77 10.69 3.79
CA PHE A 143 -12.46 11.18 4.20
C PHE A 143 -12.49 11.75 5.62
N ASN A 144 -13.48 12.58 5.95
CA ASN A 144 -13.62 13.15 7.29
C ASN A 144 -13.76 12.05 8.37
N ASN A 145 -14.58 11.03 8.10
CA ASN A 145 -14.74 9.90 9.02
C ASN A 145 -13.42 9.16 9.26
N VAL A 146 -12.67 8.86 8.19
CA VAL A 146 -11.36 8.19 8.29
C VAL A 146 -10.36 9.08 9.02
N LEU A 147 -10.36 10.39 8.75
CA LEU A 147 -9.47 11.36 9.38
C LEU A 147 -9.69 11.44 10.89
N VAL A 148 -10.94 11.46 11.35
CA VAL A 148 -11.26 11.44 12.78
C VAL A 148 -10.69 10.19 13.46
N ILE A 149 -10.91 9.01 12.87
CA ILE A 149 -10.41 7.74 13.43
C ILE A 149 -8.87 7.72 13.43
N PHE A 150 -8.24 8.21 12.36
CA PHE A 150 -6.79 8.33 12.26
C PHE A 150 -6.21 9.25 13.34
N LEU A 151 -6.80 10.44 13.56
CA LEU A 151 -6.35 11.38 14.58
C LEU A 151 -6.52 10.82 15.99
N LEU A 152 -7.66 10.15 16.25
CA LEU A 152 -7.90 9.47 17.53
C LEU A 152 -6.81 8.43 17.81
N GLN A 153 -6.50 7.57 16.83
CA GLN A 153 -5.44 6.59 16.97
C GLN A 153 -4.05 7.24 17.11
N SER A 154 -3.76 8.31 16.38
CA SER A 154 -2.45 8.96 16.39
C SER A 154 -2.16 9.73 17.67
N LEU A 155 -3.19 10.35 18.28
CA LEU A 155 -3.04 11.20 19.46
C LEU A 155 -3.17 10.40 20.76
N PHE A 156 -4.10 9.44 20.81
CA PHE A 156 -4.42 8.71 22.04
C PHE A 156 -3.86 7.28 22.06
N GLY A 157 -3.35 6.76 20.94
CA GLY A 157 -2.75 5.42 20.91
C GLY A 157 -3.73 4.30 21.26
N ILE A 158 -4.98 4.40 20.79
CA ILE A 158 -6.10 3.51 21.18
C ILE A 158 -5.74 2.04 21.00
N LEU A 159 -5.08 1.68 19.90
CA LEU A 159 -4.57 0.34 19.63
C LEU A 159 -3.03 0.32 19.59
N PRO A 160 -2.39 -0.74 20.13
CA PRO A 160 -0.95 -0.95 19.97
C PRO A 160 -0.67 -1.43 18.53
N LEU A 161 -0.36 -0.50 17.64
CA LEU A 161 -0.09 -0.78 16.22
C LEU A 161 1.42 -0.94 15.90
N SER A 162 2.28 -0.79 16.91
CA SER A 162 3.74 -0.92 16.80
C SER A 162 4.25 -1.94 17.80
N HIS A 163 5.35 -2.62 17.45
CA HIS A 163 6.02 -3.54 18.37
C HIS A 163 6.95 -2.77 19.32
N PRO A 164 6.95 -3.06 20.64
CA PRO A 164 7.79 -2.34 21.61
C PRO A 164 9.30 -2.46 21.31
N ASP A 165 9.75 -3.60 20.80
CA ASP A 165 11.15 -3.82 20.40
C ASP A 165 11.60 -3.03 19.16
N ASN A 166 10.73 -2.19 18.59
CA ASN A 166 11.03 -1.34 17.45
C ASN A 166 10.80 0.16 17.72
N ALA A 167 10.83 0.52 19.00
CA ALA A 167 10.77 1.91 19.45
C ALA A 167 12.03 2.70 19.04
#